data_AF-A0AAD5PHH2-F1
#
_entry.id   AF-A0AAD5PHH2-F1
#
_cell.length_a   1.000
_cell.length_b   1.000
_cell.length_c   1.000
_cell.angle_alpha   90.00
_cell.angle_beta   90.00
_cell.angle_gamma   90.00
#
_symmetry.space_group_name_H-M   'P 1'
#
loop_
_entity.id
_entity.type
_entity.pdbx_description
1 polymer ?
#
loop_
_entity_poly.entity_id
_entity_poly.type
_entity_poly.pdbx_seq_one_letter_code
_entity_poly.pdbx_strand_id
1 'polypeptide(L)'
;MTSIQFLYENGKGPIVGETVRFFKLLFEKCLSVDAAAKRLGIHVRTRQKWAEQYERDPNNIFEKQGKTGHPRILNEEHKKVIFECIDENPSVVLDHVMKHL
;
A
#
# COMPACT_ATOMS: atom_id res chain seq x y z
N MET A 1 14.04 -10.58 19.75
CA MET A 1 12.67 -10.96 20.17
C MET A 1 11.79 -9.71 20.11
N THR A 2 11.65 -9.09 18.93
CA THR A 2 11.30 -7.64 18.88
C THR A 2 10.50 -7.16 17.66
N SER A 3 10.14 -8.00 16.67
CA SER A 3 9.29 -7.51 15.56
C SER A 3 7.80 -7.62 15.88
N ILE A 4 7.32 -8.74 16.40
CA ILE A 4 5.88 -8.97 16.58
C ILE A 4 5.27 -8.06 17.66
N GLN A 5 5.99 -7.80 18.76
CA GLN A 5 5.52 -6.95 19.86
C GLN A 5 5.38 -5.47 19.44
N PHE A 6 6.35 -4.94 18.69
CA PHE A 6 6.36 -3.57 18.18
C PHE A 6 5.19 -3.30 17.21
N LEU A 7 4.78 -4.32 16.47
CA LEU A 7 3.67 -4.26 15.52
C LEU A 7 2.29 -4.31 16.21
N TYR A 8 2.20 -4.89 17.41
CA TYR A 8 0.98 -4.92 18.22
C TYR A 8 0.61 -3.53 18.77
N GLU A 9 1.60 -2.73 19.16
CA GLU A 9 1.39 -1.39 19.74
C GLU A 9 1.06 -0.33 18.67
N ASN A 10 1.51 -0.52 17.43
CA ASN A 10 1.40 0.48 16.36
C ASN A 10 0.34 0.16 15.27
N GLY A 11 -0.25 -1.03 15.28
CA GLY A 11 -1.20 -1.50 14.26
C GLY A 11 -2.65 -1.04 14.45
N LYS A 12 -3.00 0.18 14.01
CA LYS A 12 -4.41 0.64 13.99
C LYS A 12 -5.17 0.15 12.74
N GLY A 13 -5.91 -0.95 12.87
CA GLY A 13 -6.95 -1.38 11.91
C GLY A 13 -7.35 -2.86 12.00
N PRO A 14 -8.56 -3.26 11.57
CA PRO A 14 -9.08 -4.63 11.71
C PRO A 14 -8.24 -5.68 10.97
N ILE A 15 -7.69 -5.31 9.79
CA ILE A 15 -6.86 -6.19 8.95
C ILE A 15 -5.50 -6.48 9.61
N VAL A 16 -4.90 -5.49 10.27
CA VAL A 16 -3.60 -5.65 10.97
C VAL A 16 -3.75 -6.65 12.13
N GLY A 17 -4.90 -6.62 12.83
CA GLY A 17 -5.19 -7.55 13.91
C GLY A 17 -5.30 -9.02 13.46
N GLU A 18 -5.88 -9.29 12.28
CA GLU A 18 -6.01 -10.66 11.75
C GLU A 18 -4.67 -11.23 11.29
N THR A 19 -3.84 -10.44 10.61
CA THR A 19 -2.50 -10.86 10.18
C THR A 19 -1.59 -11.15 11.37
N VAL A 20 -1.60 -10.32 12.41
CA VAL A 20 -0.84 -10.57 13.65
C VAL A 20 -1.31 -11.86 14.34
N ARG A 21 -2.63 -12.07 14.46
CA ARG A 21 -3.18 -13.30 15.02
C ARG A 21 -2.80 -14.53 14.21
N PHE A 22 -2.75 -14.42 12.89
CA PHE A 22 -2.35 -15.50 12.00
C PHE A 22 -0.89 -15.92 12.22
N PHE A 23 0.06 -14.99 12.22
CA PHE A 23 1.47 -15.31 12.45
C PHE A 23 1.74 -15.80 13.89
N LYS A 24 0.99 -15.30 14.87
CA LYS A 24 1.04 -15.82 16.25
C LYS A 24 0.68 -17.31 16.31
N LEU A 25 -0.36 -17.71 15.59
CA LEU A 25 -0.78 -19.12 15.51
C LEU A 25 0.28 -20.00 14.83
N LEU A 26 0.97 -19.48 13.81
CA LEU A 26 2.04 -20.19 13.11
C LEU A 26 3.28 -20.37 13.99
N PHE A 27 3.77 -19.30 14.62
CA PHE A 27 5.07 -19.34 15.32
C PHE A 27 4.98 -19.71 16.79
N GLU A 28 4.00 -19.20 17.54
CA GLU A 28 3.89 -19.52 18.97
C GLU A 28 3.15 -20.82 19.22
N LYS A 29 2.15 -21.13 18.40
CA LYS A 29 1.33 -22.35 18.56
C LYS A 29 1.71 -23.46 17.58
N CYS A 30 2.74 -23.25 16.75
CA CYS A 30 3.23 -24.21 15.76
C CYS A 30 2.11 -24.80 14.87
N LEU A 31 1.07 -24.03 14.59
CA LEU A 31 -0.04 -24.51 13.76
C LEU A 31 0.37 -24.49 12.28
N SER A 32 -0.18 -25.43 11.52
CA SER A 32 -0.08 -25.36 10.07
C SER A 32 -0.83 -24.13 9.53
N VAL A 33 -0.38 -23.66 8.37
CA VAL A 33 -1.00 -22.57 7.61
C VAL A 33 -2.50 -22.85 7.36
N ASP A 34 -2.88 -24.11 7.14
CA ASP A 34 -4.29 -24.54 7.04
C ASP A 34 -5.06 -24.48 8.34
N ALA A 35 -4.47 -24.94 9.44
CA ALA A 35 -5.13 -24.91 10.74
C ALA A 35 -5.35 -23.47 11.23
N ALA A 36 -4.34 -22.60 11.07
CA ALA A 36 -4.42 -21.20 11.48
C ALA A 36 -5.49 -20.41 10.70
N ALA A 37 -5.58 -20.62 9.38
CA ALA A 37 -6.56 -19.92 8.55
C ALA A 37 -7.99 -20.41 8.76
N LYS A 38 -8.19 -21.72 8.91
CA LYS A 38 -9.51 -22.26 9.28
C LYS A 38 -10.00 -21.70 10.61
N ARG A 39 -9.10 -21.60 11.60
CA ARG A 39 -9.41 -21.05 12.93
C ARG A 39 -9.80 -19.57 12.91
N LEU A 40 -9.21 -18.80 12.00
CA LEU A 40 -9.47 -17.37 11.86
C LEU A 40 -10.51 -17.04 10.78
N GLY A 41 -11.07 -18.04 10.10
CA GLY A 41 -12.01 -17.82 8.99
C GLY A 41 -11.39 -17.10 7.78
N ILE A 42 -10.06 -17.18 7.61
CA ILE A 42 -9.36 -16.43 6.56
C ILE A 42 -9.48 -17.19 5.24
N HIS A 43 -9.88 -16.46 4.20
CA HIS A 43 -9.97 -17.00 2.84
C HIS A 43 -8.60 -17.43 2.31
N VAL A 44 -8.56 -18.56 1.57
CA VAL A 44 -7.32 -19.18 1.07
C VAL A 44 -6.42 -18.20 0.33
N ARG A 45 -7.00 -17.37 -0.55
CA ARG A 45 -6.28 -16.35 -1.34
C ARG A 45 -5.57 -15.31 -0.47
N THR A 46 -6.17 -14.92 0.65
CA THR A 46 -5.62 -13.90 1.55
C THR A 46 -4.40 -14.44 2.27
N ARG A 47 -4.51 -15.69 2.74
CA ARG A 47 -3.41 -16.37 3.42
C ARG A 47 -2.22 -16.65 2.51
N GLN A 48 -2.46 -17.10 1.29
CA GLN A 48 -1.38 -17.32 0.31
C GLN A 48 -0.59 -16.04 0.08
N LYS A 49 -1.29 -14.91 -0.13
CA LYS A 49 -0.64 -13.60 -0.25
C LYS A 49 0.21 -13.24 0.97
N TRP A 50 -0.28 -13.48 2.18
CA TRP A 50 0.49 -13.20 3.40
C TRP A 50 1.73 -14.09 3.55
N ALA A 51 1.64 -15.36 3.16
CA ALA A 51 2.78 -16.27 3.14
C ALA A 51 3.84 -15.82 2.11
N GLU A 52 3.41 -15.49 0.88
CA GLU A 52 4.30 -14.97 -0.17
C GLU A 52 4.98 -13.65 0.23
N GLN A 53 4.24 -12.75 0.88
CA GLN A 53 4.80 -11.49 1.40
C GLN A 53 5.84 -11.74 2.51
N TYR A 54 5.55 -12.66 3.43
CA TYR A 54 6.50 -13.05 4.48
C TYR A 54 7.78 -13.64 3.91
N GLU A 55 7.68 -14.52 2.92
CA GLU A 55 8.84 -15.11 2.24
C GLU A 55 9.66 -14.06 1.48
N ARG A 56 8.99 -13.09 0.85
CA ARG A 56 9.67 -12.02 0.10
C ARG A 56 10.42 -11.05 0.99
N ASP A 57 9.74 -10.48 2.00
CA ASP A 57 10.37 -9.63 3.00
C ASP A 57 9.46 -9.51 4.23
N PRO A 58 9.88 -10.05 5.38
CA PRO A 58 9.04 -10.13 6.56
C PRO A 58 8.77 -8.78 7.23
N ASN A 59 9.54 -7.73 6.89
CA ASN A 59 9.33 -6.39 7.45
C ASN A 59 8.17 -5.65 6.76
N ASN A 60 7.87 -5.97 5.49
CA ASN A 60 6.84 -5.29 4.71
C ASN A 60 5.42 -5.85 4.86
N ILE A 61 5.23 -6.96 5.57
CA ILE A 61 3.93 -7.65 5.69
C ILE A 61 2.82 -6.72 6.19
N PHE A 62 3.18 -5.76 7.04
CA PHE A 62 2.29 -4.79 7.64
C PHE A 62 2.40 -3.41 6.99
N GLU A 63 3.37 -3.22 6.10
CA GLU A 63 3.42 -2.03 5.29
C GLU A 63 2.25 -2.11 4.32
N LYS A 64 1.26 -1.24 4.54
CA LYS A 64 0.32 -0.92 3.47
C LYS A 64 1.21 -0.50 2.31
N GLN A 65 1.18 -1.27 1.21
CA GLN A 65 1.66 -0.76 -0.06
C GLN A 65 1.00 0.60 -0.21
N GLY A 66 1.82 1.66 -0.08
CA GLY A 66 1.36 3.01 -0.34
C GLY A 66 0.69 2.92 -1.69
N LYS A 67 -0.53 3.48 -1.82
CA LYS A 67 -1.12 3.60 -3.14
C LYS A 67 -0.19 4.53 -3.90
N THR A 68 0.81 3.98 -4.59
CA THR A 68 1.52 4.68 -5.64
C THR A 68 0.41 5.06 -6.58
N GLY A 69 0.03 6.34 -6.54
CA GLY A 69 -1.02 6.85 -7.39
C GLY A 69 -0.69 6.55 -8.84
N HIS A 70 -1.69 6.64 -9.71
CA HIS A 70 -1.42 6.58 -11.13
C HIS A 70 -0.30 7.59 -11.46
N PRO A 71 0.71 7.21 -12.25
CA PRO A 71 1.74 8.13 -12.72
C PRO A 71 1.09 9.40 -13.26
N ARG A 72 1.61 10.57 -12.86
CA ARG A 72 1.06 11.85 -13.32
C ARG A 72 1.32 11.97 -14.82
N ILE A 73 0.26 12.27 -15.58
CA ILE A 73 0.35 12.52 -17.02
C ILE A 73 1.06 13.86 -17.28
N LEU A 74 0.85 14.85 -16.40
CA LEU A 74 1.54 16.13 -16.45
C LEU A 74 2.81 16.14 -15.60
N ASN A 75 3.92 16.59 -16.18
CA ASN A 75 5.22 16.73 -15.54
C ASN A 75 5.50 18.21 -15.16
N GLU A 76 6.69 18.50 -14.62
CA GLU A 76 7.06 19.87 -14.23
C GLU A 76 7.26 20.81 -15.45
N GLU A 77 7.64 20.28 -16.60
CA GLU A 77 7.78 21.06 -17.84
C GLU A 77 6.41 21.58 -18.30
N HIS A 78 5.40 20.72 -18.29
CA HIS A 78 4.01 21.11 -18.58
C HIS A 78 3.50 22.19 -17.62
N LYS A 79 3.88 22.13 -16.33
CA LYS A 79 3.51 23.18 -15.39
C LYS A 79 4.14 24.52 -15.76
N LYS A 80 5.42 24.53 -16.14
CA LYS A 80 6.12 25.75 -16.55
C LYS A 80 5.44 26.42 -17.73
N VAL A 81 5.06 25.64 -18.74
CA VAL A 81 4.31 26.15 -19.91
C VAL A 81 2.96 26.73 -19.50
N ILE A 82 2.22 26.05 -18.62
CA ILE A 82 0.93 26.57 -18.12
C ILE A 82 1.12 27.90 -17.38
N PHE A 83 2.17 28.01 -16.55
CA PHE A 83 2.50 29.25 -15.85
C PHE A 83 2.80 30.38 -16.83
N GLU A 84 3.64 30.15 -17.83
CA GLU A 84 3.99 31.15 -18.85
C GLU A 84 2.74 31.62 -19.63
N CYS A 85 1.85 30.70 -20.03
CA CYS A 85 0.61 31.06 -20.71
C CYS A 85 -0.33 31.93 -19.85
N ILE A 86 -0.40 31.67 -18.53
CA ILE A 86 -1.24 32.45 -17.61
C ILE A 86 -0.61 33.81 -17.32
N ASP A 87 0.71 33.88 -17.17
CA ASP A 87 1.45 35.13 -16.95
C ASP A 87 1.36 36.05 -18.17
N GLU A 88 1.42 35.50 -19.38
CA GLU A 88 1.22 36.27 -20.62
C GLU A 88 -0.22 36.77 -20.79
N ASN A 89 -1.20 35.91 -20.51
CA ASN A 89 -2.61 36.27 -20.56
C ASN A 89 -3.43 35.48 -19.54
N PRO A 90 -3.87 36.11 -18.43
CA PRO A 90 -4.63 35.41 -17.40
C PRO A 90 -6.03 34.97 -17.87
N SER A 91 -6.51 35.48 -19.01
CA SER A 91 -7.77 35.07 -19.65
C SER A 91 -7.58 34.04 -20.77
N VAL A 92 -6.41 33.39 -20.87
CA VAL A 92 -6.11 32.39 -21.89
C VAL A 92 -7.10 31.21 -21.83
N VAL A 93 -7.60 30.78 -22.99
CA VAL A 93 -8.52 29.65 -23.11
C VAL A 93 -7.72 28.35 -23.09
N LEU A 94 -8.25 27.32 -22.42
CA LEU A 94 -7.59 26.01 -22.28
C LEU A 94 -7.16 25.39 -23.62
N ASP A 95 -7.95 25.53 -24.69
CA ASP A 95 -7.62 25.03 -26.02
C ASP A 95 -6.32 25.62 -26.58
N HIS A 96 -6.03 26.88 -26.23
CA HIS A 96 -4.79 27.54 -26.61
C HIS A 96 -3.60 27.02 -25.79
N VAL A 97 -3.81 26.80 -24.48
CA VAL A 97 -2.77 26.20 -23.61
C VAL A 97 -2.42 24.79 -24.06
N MET A 98 -3.41 23.98 -24.43
CA MET A 98 -3.19 22.61 -24.91
C MET A 98 -2.36 22.52 -26.19
N LYS A 99 -2.27 23.59 -27.00
CA LYS A 99 -1.39 23.60 -28.18
C LYS A 99 0.09 23.69 -27.83
N HIS A 100 0.41 24.04 -26.58
CA HIS A 100 1.76 24.23 -26.08
C HIS A 100 2.18 23.11 -25.11
N LEU A 101 1.27 22.18 -24.80
CA LEU A 101 1.46 21.02 -23.93
C LEU A 101 1.65 19.74 -24.74
#